data_AF-A0A9D1ZY38-F1
#
_entry.id   AF-A0A9D1ZY38-F1
#
_cell.length_a   1.000
_cell.length_b   1.000
_cell.length_c   1.000
_cell.angle_alpha   90.00
_cell.angle_beta   90.00
_cell.angle_gamma   90.00
#
_symmetry.space_group_name_H-M   'P 1'
#
loop_
_entity.id
_entity.type
_entity.pdbx_description
1 polymer ?
#
loop_
_entity_poly.entity_id
_entity_poly.type
_entity_poly.pdbx_seq_one_letter_code
_entity_poly.pdbx_strand_id
1 'polypeptide(L)'
;MFNKADKSLLSIQEQINKFDNKANSLITIVGIVFALSLGILDTFNQFFGVELTAELRLKFCVLLAFSILYFISFAVELIFLILVVYPRKKKEGELSLTYYADVAELSKGQIKKLLQESEENSLATIIDQISINAKICKQKHRFLVIAIWCLIPLFVFMFSVFFIAIL
;
A
#
# COMPACT_ATOMS: atom_id res chain seq x y z
N MET A 1 25.06 16.88 19.50
CA MET A 1 23.63 16.52 19.56
C MET A 1 23.00 16.51 18.17
N PHE A 2 23.24 17.55 17.37
CA PHE A 2 22.84 17.70 15.95
C PHE A 2 23.05 16.44 15.09
N ASN A 3 24.27 15.90 15.05
CA ASN A 3 24.64 14.70 14.26
C ASN A 3 23.83 13.44 14.64
N LYS A 4 23.32 13.32 15.88
CA LYS A 4 22.45 12.19 16.26
C LYS A 4 21.01 12.36 15.75
N ALA A 5 20.52 13.59 15.67
CA ALA A 5 19.20 13.90 15.16
C ALA A 5 19.15 13.66 13.65
N ASP A 6 20.16 14.14 12.91
CA ASP A 6 20.28 13.90 11.46
C ASP A 6 20.34 12.41 11.12
N LYS A 7 21.15 11.64 11.86
CA LYS A 7 21.21 10.17 11.68
C LYS A 7 19.87 9.49 11.93
N SER A 8 19.12 9.92 12.95
CA SER A 8 17.78 9.39 13.22
C SER A 8 16.81 9.72 12.10
N LEU A 9 16.84 10.96 11.59
CA LEU A 9 16.01 11.39 10.47
C LEU A 9 16.28 10.55 9.21
N LEU A 10 17.55 10.40 8.84
CA LEU A 10 17.98 9.59 7.69
C LEU A 10 17.53 8.13 7.84
N SER A 11 17.68 7.54 9.03
CA SER A 11 17.23 6.16 9.30
C SER A 11 15.72 5.99 9.12
N ILE A 12 14.91 6.95 9.57
CA ILE A 12 13.45 6.89 9.40
C ILE A 12 13.06 7.05 7.93
N GLN A 13 13.72 7.96 7.19
CA GLN A 13 13.52 8.12 5.76
C GLN A 13 13.87 6.85 4.99
N GLU A 14 14.97 6.19 5.35
CA GLU A 14 15.37 4.91 4.76
C GLU A 14 14.33 3.81 5.03
N GLN A 15 13.75 3.76 6.24
CA GLN A 15 12.67 2.82 6.56
C GLN A 15 11.40 3.07 5.75
N ILE A 16 11.03 4.34 5.55
CA ILE A 16 9.90 4.71 4.68
C ILE A 16 10.15 4.18 3.26
N ASN A 17 11.33 4.44 2.70
CA ASN A 17 11.70 3.96 1.37
C ASN A 17 11.66 2.43 1.28
N LYS A 18 12.14 1.72 2.32
CA LYS A 18 12.08 0.26 2.39
C LYS A 18 10.64 -0.27 2.40
N PHE A 19 9.71 0.39 3.09
CA PHE A 19 8.30 0.00 3.09
C PHE A 19 7.63 0.25 1.75
N ASP A 20 7.94 1.37 1.08
CA ASP A 20 7.40 1.67 -0.25
C ASP A 20 7.92 0.68 -1.30
N ASN A 21 9.21 0.35 -1.25
CA ASN A 21 9.81 -0.65 -2.13
C ASN A 21 9.19 -2.05 -1.92
N LYS A 22 8.95 -2.45 -0.66
CA LYS A 22 8.27 -3.73 -0.35
C LYS A 22 6.83 -3.73 -0.86
N ALA A 23 6.08 -2.65 -0.64
CA ALA A 23 4.71 -2.55 -1.15
C ALA A 23 4.68 -2.60 -2.69
N ASN A 24 5.55 -1.86 -3.39
CA ASN A 24 5.63 -1.92 -4.86
C ASN A 24 5.98 -3.32 -5.38
N SER A 25 6.88 -4.03 -4.68
CA SER A 25 7.21 -5.42 -5.01
C SER A 25 6.00 -6.34 -4.84
N LEU A 26 5.26 -6.20 -3.74
CA LEU A 26 4.04 -6.96 -3.49
C LEU A 26 2.93 -6.64 -4.49
N ILE A 27 2.71 -5.37 -4.86
CA ILE A 27 1.76 -4.95 -5.90
C ILE A 27 2.07 -5.67 -7.21
N THR A 28 3.36 -5.73 -7.57
CA THR A 28 3.80 -6.42 -8.79
C THR A 28 3.48 -7.91 -8.74
N ILE A 29 3.82 -8.58 -7.63
CA ILE A 29 3.53 -10.01 -7.44
C ILE A 29 2.03 -10.29 -7.50
N VAL A 30 1.24 -9.52 -6.75
CA VAL A 30 -0.23 -9.65 -6.69
C VAL A 30 -0.86 -9.38 -8.07
N GLY A 31 -0.33 -8.42 -8.83
CA GLY A 31 -0.76 -8.14 -10.20
C GLY A 31 -0.45 -9.29 -11.17
N ILE A 32 0.72 -9.92 -11.07
CA ILE A 32 1.06 -11.12 -11.86
C ILE A 32 0.11 -12.26 -11.52
N VAL A 33 -0.11 -12.53 -10.23
CA VAL A 33 -1.03 -13.58 -9.77
C VAL A 33 -2.44 -13.34 -10.28
N PHE A 34 -2.91 -12.09 -10.27
CA PHE A 34 -4.21 -11.72 -10.83
C PHE A 34 -4.28 -12.00 -12.34
N ALA A 35 -3.27 -11.60 -13.11
CA ALA A 35 -3.23 -11.86 -14.54
C ALA A 35 -3.29 -13.37 -14.85
N LEU A 36 -2.56 -14.19 -14.09
CA LEU A 36 -2.62 -15.65 -14.22
C LEU A 36 -4.00 -16.21 -13.85
N SER A 37 -4.67 -15.63 -12.86
CA SER A 37 -6.00 -16.06 -12.44
C SER A 37 -7.09 -15.81 -13.49
N LEU A 38 -6.88 -14.90 -14.45
CA LEU A 38 -7.87 -14.64 -15.51
C LEU A 38 -8.13 -15.85 -16.41
N GLY A 39 -7.19 -16.81 -16.49
CA GLY A 39 -7.41 -18.07 -17.21
C GLY A 39 -8.59 -18.90 -16.67
N ILE A 40 -9.01 -18.67 -15.41
CA ILE A 40 -10.19 -19.32 -14.82
C ILE A 40 -11.49 -18.89 -15.52
N LEU A 41 -11.53 -17.73 -16.19
CA LEU A 41 -12.73 -17.29 -16.92
C LEU A 41 -13.14 -18.27 -18.02
N ASP A 42 -12.19 -18.95 -18.64
CA ASP A 42 -12.48 -20.00 -19.63
C ASP A 42 -13.18 -21.21 -19.00
N THR A 43 -12.90 -21.50 -17.73
CA THR A 43 -13.62 -22.54 -16.98
C THR A 43 -15.09 -22.16 -16.78
N PHE A 44 -15.40 -20.89 -16.53
CA PHE A 44 -16.79 -20.42 -16.42
C PHE A 44 -17.56 -20.60 -17.73
N ASN A 45 -16.90 -20.41 -18.88
CA ASN A 45 -17.52 -20.59 -20.20
C ASN A 45 -18.03 -22.02 -20.43
N GLN A 46 -17.46 -23.02 -19.76
CA GLN A 46 -17.90 -24.43 -19.89
C GLN A 46 -19.29 -24.69 -19.28
N PHE A 47 -19.78 -23.80 -18.41
CA PHE A 47 -21.08 -23.94 -17.76
C PHE A 47 -22.20 -23.17 -18.48
N PHE A 48 -21.88 -22.34 -19.47
CA PHE A 48 -22.88 -21.58 -20.23
C PHE A 48 -23.51 -22.46 -21.32
N GLY A 49 -24.84 -22.48 -21.39
CA GLY A 49 -25.58 -23.20 -22.43
C GLY A 49 -25.67 -24.72 -22.25
N VAL A 50 -25.20 -25.25 -21.11
CA VAL A 50 -25.29 -26.67 -20.75
C VAL A 50 -26.39 -26.87 -19.70
N GLU A 51 -27.23 -27.91 -19.87
CA GLU A 51 -28.12 -28.34 -18.79
C GLU A 51 -27.30 -28.86 -17.61
N LEU A 52 -27.23 -28.08 -16.53
CA LEU A 52 -26.43 -28.45 -15.36
C LEU A 52 -27.11 -29.60 -14.59
N THR A 53 -26.43 -30.76 -14.58
CA THR A 53 -26.69 -31.83 -13.60
C THR A 53 -26.55 -31.29 -12.18
N ALA A 54 -27.13 -31.97 -11.18
CA ALA A 54 -27.07 -31.54 -9.78
C ALA A 54 -25.62 -31.37 -9.27
N GLU A 55 -24.72 -32.26 -9.68
CA GLU A 55 -23.29 -32.22 -9.36
C GLU A 55 -22.59 -31.02 -10.02
N LEU A 56 -22.84 -30.79 -11.31
CA LEU A 56 -22.25 -29.69 -12.05
C LEU A 56 -22.74 -28.33 -11.51
N ARG A 57 -24.00 -28.26 -11.09
CA ARG A 57 -24.59 -27.08 -10.42
C ARG A 57 -23.90 -26.79 -9.09
N LEU A 58 -23.65 -27.81 -8.27
CA LEU A 58 -22.95 -27.65 -7.00
C LEU A 58 -21.52 -27.12 -7.24
N LYS A 59 -20.78 -27.73 -8.17
CA LYS A 59 -19.44 -27.30 -8.57
C LYS A 59 -19.43 -25.83 -9.01
N PHE A 60 -20.37 -25.44 -9.88
CA PHE A 60 -20.53 -24.06 -10.34
C PHE A 60 -20.79 -23.09 -9.18
N CYS A 61 -21.71 -23.41 -8.27
CA CYS A 61 -22.00 -22.56 -7.10
C CYS A 61 -20.76 -22.38 -6.19
N VAL A 62 -20.00 -23.46 -5.96
CA VAL A 62 -18.79 -23.42 -5.14
C VAL A 62 -17.68 -22.63 -5.84
N LEU A 63 -17.48 -22.84 -7.14
CA LEU A 63 -16.52 -22.08 -7.96
C LEU A 63 -16.84 -20.58 -7.94
N LEU A 64 -18.12 -20.22 -8.10
CA LEU A 64 -18.59 -18.83 -8.05
C LEU A 64 -18.35 -18.21 -6.68
N ALA A 65 -18.69 -18.91 -5.60
CA ALA A 65 -18.49 -18.43 -4.23
C ALA A 65 -17.01 -18.15 -3.92
N PHE A 66 -16.12 -19.10 -4.23
CA PHE A 66 -14.69 -18.92 -4.02
C PHE A 66 -14.07 -17.86 -4.94
N SER A 67 -14.57 -17.72 -6.16
CA SER A 67 -14.14 -16.65 -7.08
C SER A 67 -14.49 -15.27 -6.52
N ILE A 68 -15.70 -15.08 -5.99
CA ILE A 68 -16.11 -13.82 -5.35
C ILE A 68 -15.21 -13.52 -4.14
N LEU A 69 -14.97 -14.51 -3.27
CA LEU A 69 -14.09 -14.35 -2.11
C LEU A 69 -12.66 -14.00 -2.52
N TYR A 70 -12.14 -14.63 -3.59
CA TYR A 70 -10.86 -14.31 -4.18
C TYR A 70 -10.79 -12.84 -4.65
N PHE A 71 -11.77 -12.37 -5.43
CA PHE A 71 -11.78 -10.98 -5.91
C PHE A 71 -11.92 -9.96 -4.78
N ILE A 72 -12.72 -10.25 -3.75
CA ILE A 72 -12.82 -9.40 -2.56
C ILE A 72 -11.47 -9.35 -1.84
N SER A 73 -10.83 -10.49 -1.61
CA SER A 73 -9.52 -10.56 -0.96
C SER A 73 -8.45 -9.83 -1.77
N PHE A 74 -8.49 -9.95 -3.10
CA PHE A 74 -7.59 -9.25 -4.01
C PHE A 74 -7.77 -7.73 -3.91
N ALA A 75 -9.02 -7.24 -3.97
CA ALA A 75 -9.30 -5.81 -3.86
C ALA A 75 -8.85 -5.24 -2.51
N VAL A 76 -9.11 -5.95 -1.42
CA VAL A 76 -8.68 -5.56 -0.07
C VAL A 76 -7.15 -5.50 0.02
N GLU A 77 -6.46 -6.51 -0.51
CA GLU A 77 -4.98 -6.53 -0.58
C GLU A 77 -4.44 -5.32 -1.34
N LEU A 78 -4.98 -5.07 -2.53
CA LEU A 78 -4.56 -3.95 -3.38
C LEU A 78 -4.77 -2.60 -2.69
N ILE A 79 -5.91 -2.42 -2.01
CA ILE A 79 -6.20 -1.20 -1.24
C ILE A 79 -5.14 -1.00 -0.15
N PHE A 80 -4.81 -2.02 0.63
CA PHE A 80 -3.81 -1.88 1.69
C PHE A 80 -2.41 -1.57 1.15
N LEU A 81 -2.01 -2.22 0.06
CA LEU A 81 -0.73 -1.94 -0.60
C LEU A 81 -0.67 -0.51 -1.15
N ILE A 82 -1.75 -0.03 -1.79
CA ILE A 82 -1.86 1.37 -2.24
C ILE A 82 -1.78 2.33 -1.06
N LEU A 83 -2.44 2.01 0.07
CA LEU A 83 -2.37 2.85 1.28
C LEU A 83 -0.95 2.90 1.88
N VAL A 84 -0.08 1.91 1.65
CA VAL A 84 1.34 2.02 2.02
C VAL A 84 1.99 3.13 1.21
N VAL A 85 1.90 3.07 -0.12
CA VAL A 85 2.60 3.97 -1.06
C VAL A 85 1.98 5.37 -1.09
N TYR A 86 0.69 5.51 -0.77
CA TYR A 86 -0.04 6.78 -0.84
C TYR A 86 0.71 7.93 -0.14
N PRO A 87 0.94 9.06 -0.85
CA PRO A 87 1.67 10.19 -0.31
C PRO A 87 0.85 10.85 0.81
N ARG A 88 1.48 11.04 1.97
CA ARG A 88 0.83 11.62 3.15
C ARG A 88 1.26 13.06 3.33
N LYS A 89 0.29 13.94 3.52
CA LYS A 89 0.53 15.35 3.83
C LYS A 89 0.82 15.54 5.32
N LYS A 90 1.58 16.58 5.64
CA LYS A 90 1.65 17.15 6.99
C LYS A 90 0.22 17.58 7.37
N LYS A 91 -0.26 17.13 8.54
CA LYS A 91 -1.67 17.32 8.92
C LYS A 91 -1.96 18.70 9.52
N GLU A 92 -0.96 19.41 10.07
CA GLU A 92 -1.10 20.74 10.66
C GLU A 92 0.29 21.27 11.06
N GLY A 93 0.46 22.60 11.09
CA GLY A 93 1.65 23.29 11.61
C GLY A 93 2.06 24.51 10.77
N GLU A 94 3.08 25.24 11.23
CA GLU A 94 3.62 26.39 10.51
C GLU A 94 4.23 26.00 9.16
N LEU A 95 4.25 26.95 8.22
CA LEU A 95 4.83 26.78 6.89
C LEU A 95 6.32 26.43 7.02
N SER A 96 6.71 25.28 6.47
CA SER A 96 8.08 24.80 6.55
C SER A 96 8.79 24.86 5.20
N LEU A 97 10.00 25.41 5.18
CA LEU A 97 10.88 25.35 4.00
C LEU A 97 11.25 23.94 3.57
N THR A 98 11.06 22.97 4.46
CA THR A 98 11.44 21.58 4.19
C THR A 98 10.29 20.73 3.63
N TYR A 99 9.08 21.30 3.57
CA TYR A 99 7.92 20.63 3.00
C TYR A 99 7.52 21.32 1.70
N TYR A 100 7.67 20.62 0.58
CA TYR A 100 7.52 21.19 -0.75
C TYR A 100 6.14 21.82 -1.00
N ALA A 101 5.07 21.31 -0.38
CA ALA A 101 3.73 21.86 -0.57
C ALA A 101 3.60 23.23 0.12
N ASP A 102 4.21 23.41 1.29
CA ASP A 102 4.27 24.72 1.95
C ASP A 102 5.12 25.69 1.12
N VAL A 103 6.27 25.23 0.59
CA VAL A 103 7.16 26.05 -0.26
C VAL A 103 6.46 26.54 -1.52
N ALA A 104 5.59 25.73 -2.12
CA ALA A 104 4.83 26.11 -3.30
C ALA A 104 3.85 27.28 -3.03
N GLU A 105 3.43 27.47 -1.78
CA GLU A 105 2.51 28.53 -1.35
C GLU A 105 3.24 29.79 -0.85
N LEU A 106 4.56 29.73 -0.67
CA LEU A 106 5.37 30.82 -0.15
C LEU A 106 5.87 31.77 -1.26
N SER A 107 5.83 33.07 -0.99
CA SER A 107 6.52 34.08 -1.82
C SER A 107 8.03 34.07 -1.57
N LYS A 108 8.81 34.58 -2.54
CA LYS A 108 10.28 34.72 -2.40
C LYS A 108 10.71 35.49 -1.15
N GLY A 109 9.94 36.52 -0.76
CA GLY A 109 10.20 37.30 0.45
C GLY A 109 10.00 36.50 1.73
N GLN A 110 8.94 35.68 1.80
CA GLN A 110 8.68 34.79 2.93
C GLN A 110 9.72 33.67 3.02
N ILE A 111 10.14 33.11 1.87
CA ILE A 111 11.23 32.11 1.83
C ILE A 111 12.51 32.69 2.42
N LYS A 112 12.90 33.91 2.01
CA LYS A 112 14.10 34.58 2.52
C LYS A 112 14.03 34.81 4.04
N LYS A 113 12.87 35.21 4.55
CA LYS A 113 12.67 35.44 5.99
C LYS A 113 12.77 34.13 6.79
N LEU A 114 12.10 33.07 6.34
CA LEU A 114 12.16 31.76 6.98
C LEU A 114 13.56 31.13 6.94
N LEU A 115 14.34 31.39 5.88
CA LEU A 115 15.73 30.93 5.80
C LEU A 115 16.58 31.58 6.90
N GLN A 116 16.43 32.89 7.11
CA GLN A 116 17.14 33.63 8.15
C GLN A 116 16.75 33.16 9.57
N GLU A 117 15.47 32.88 9.81
CA GLU A 117 14.98 32.34 11.09
C GLU A 117 15.40 30.87 11.32
N SER A 118 15.55 30.08 10.24
CA SER A 118 15.89 28.65 10.33
C SER A 118 17.34 28.38 10.73
N GLU A 119 18.28 29.28 10.42
CA GLU A 119 19.69 29.15 10.82
C GLU A 119 19.84 29.19 12.36
N GLU A 120 18.99 29.95 13.05
CA GLU A 120 18.97 30.02 14.52
C GLU A 120 18.28 28.81 15.18
N ASN A 121 17.34 28.14 14.51
CA ASN A 121 16.47 27.11 15.12
C ASN A 121 16.53 25.71 14.46
N SER A 122 17.65 25.41 13.79
CA SER A 122 17.85 24.20 12.98
C SER A 122 17.56 22.86 13.70
N LEU A 123 17.84 22.75 15.00
CA LEU A 123 17.55 21.53 15.77
C LEU A 123 16.05 21.28 15.94
N ALA A 124 15.25 22.34 16.15
CA ALA A 124 13.80 22.23 16.31
C ALA A 124 13.15 21.73 15.00
N THR A 125 13.60 22.25 13.85
CA THR A 125 13.14 21.80 12.53
C THR A 125 13.44 20.31 12.30
N ILE A 126 14.62 19.82 12.68
CA ILE A 126 14.98 18.40 12.55
C ILE A 126 14.08 17.53 13.44
N ILE A 127 13.81 17.97 14.68
CA ILE A 127 12.92 17.25 15.60
C ILE A 127 11.50 17.14 15.03
N ASP A 128 10.97 18.21 14.44
CA ASP A 128 9.67 18.20 13.79
C ASP A 128 9.62 17.23 12.61
N GLN A 129 10.65 17.22 11.77
CA GLN A 129 10.77 16.27 10.66
C GLN A 129 10.83 14.83 11.15
N ILE A 130 11.58 14.55 12.21
CA ILE A 130 11.63 13.23 12.85
C ILE A 130 10.21 12.83 13.29
N SER A 131 9.49 13.71 13.97
CA SER A 131 8.12 13.46 14.44
C SER A 131 7.15 13.16 13.29
N ILE A 132 7.18 13.96 12.23
CA ILE A 132 6.32 13.78 11.05
C ILE A 132 6.67 12.46 10.34
N ASN A 133 7.96 12.23 10.06
CA ASN A 133 8.40 11.04 9.35
C ASN A 133 8.17 9.77 10.17
N ALA A 134 8.33 9.81 11.49
CA ALA A 134 8.03 8.68 12.36
C ALA A 134 6.54 8.32 12.31
N LYS A 135 5.63 9.30 12.30
CA LYS A 135 4.18 9.07 12.15
C LYS A 135 3.85 8.44 10.80
N ILE A 136 4.44 8.94 9.72
CA ILE A 136 4.29 8.37 8.37
C ILE A 136 4.80 6.94 8.33
N CYS A 137 6.00 6.71 8.85
CA CYS A 137 6.66 5.41 8.92
C CYS A 137 5.81 4.38 9.68
N LYS A 138 5.29 4.74 10.86
CA LYS A 138 4.38 3.91 11.65
C LYS A 138 3.11 3.53 10.86
N GLN A 139 2.51 4.49 10.16
CA GLN A 139 1.30 4.24 9.39
C GLN A 139 1.56 3.33 8.18
N LYS A 140 2.67 3.53 7.47
CA LYS A 140 3.11 2.67 6.36
C LYS A 140 3.36 1.25 6.86
N HIS A 141 4.08 1.09 7.97
CA HIS A 141 4.32 -0.21 8.58
C HIS A 141 3.02 -0.93 8.94
N ARG A 142 2.06 -0.23 9.57
CA ARG A 142 0.76 -0.81 9.92
C ARG A 142 0.01 -1.36 8.70
N PHE A 143 -0.09 -0.58 7.62
CA PHE A 143 -0.76 -1.05 6.40
C PHE A 143 0.00 -2.19 5.71
N LEU A 144 1.34 -2.15 5.71
CA LEU A 144 2.15 -3.21 5.13
C LEU A 144 1.97 -4.53 5.88
N VAL A 145 1.91 -4.49 7.22
CA VAL A 145 1.63 -5.69 8.04
C VAL A 145 0.25 -6.23 7.72
N ILE A 146 -0.77 -5.37 7.62
CA ILE A 146 -2.13 -5.81 7.27
C ILE A 146 -2.16 -6.44 5.87
N ALA A 147 -1.50 -5.84 4.87
CA ALA A 147 -1.39 -6.41 3.53
C ALA A 147 -0.72 -7.81 3.57
N ILE A 148 0.40 -7.95 4.29
CA ILE A 148 1.05 -9.26 4.44
C ILE A 148 0.09 -10.32 5.04
N TRP A 149 -0.75 -9.94 6.01
CA TRP A 149 -1.77 -10.85 6.54
C TRP A 149 -2.90 -11.15 5.54
N CYS A 150 -3.29 -10.19 4.70
CA CYS A 150 -4.28 -10.34 3.64
C CYS A 150 -3.81 -11.23 2.48
N LEU A 151 -2.51 -11.46 2.31
CA LEU A 151 -1.99 -12.44 1.35
C LEU A 151 -2.45 -13.88 1.67
N ILE A 152 -2.61 -14.23 2.94
CA ILE A 152 -3.02 -15.60 3.33
C ILE A 152 -4.39 -15.97 2.75
N PRO A 153 -5.49 -15.23 3.03
CA PRO A 153 -6.78 -15.53 2.44
C PRO A 153 -6.77 -15.40 0.91
N LEU A 154 -6.00 -14.46 0.35
CA LEU A 154 -5.86 -14.30 -1.09
C LEU A 154 -5.36 -15.59 -1.75
N PHE A 155 -4.25 -16.14 -1.26
CA PHE A 155 -3.68 -17.37 -1.80
C PHE A 155 -4.57 -18.58 -1.53
N VAL A 156 -5.19 -18.67 -0.34
CA VAL A 156 -6.12 -19.75 -0.01
C VAL A 156 -7.29 -19.78 -1.01
N PHE A 157 -7.95 -18.64 -1.26
CA PHE A 157 -9.06 -18.59 -2.21
C PHE A 157 -8.60 -18.83 -3.64
N MET A 158 -7.45 -18.28 -4.03
CA MET A 158 -6.86 -18.54 -5.34
C MET A 158 -6.66 -20.05 -5.59
N PHE A 159 -6.00 -20.75 -4.65
CA PHE A 159 -5.77 -22.20 -4.78
C PHE A 159 -7.06 -22.99 -4.77
N SER A 160 -8.06 -22.61 -3.97
CA SER A 160 -9.39 -23.24 -4.00
C SER A 160 -10.02 -23.12 -5.38
N VAL A 161 -10.01 -21.94 -5.98
CA VAL A 161 -10.56 -21.71 -7.33
C VAL A 161 -9.83 -22.56 -8.37
N PHE A 162 -8.48 -22.59 -8.35
CA PHE A 162 -7.71 -23.43 -9.27
C PHE A 162 -8.01 -24.92 -9.11
N PHE A 163 -8.10 -25.42 -7.87
CA PHE A 163 -8.35 -26.83 -7.62
C PHE A 163 -9.75 -27.25 -8.08
N ILE A 164 -10.76 -26.41 -7.83
CA ILE A 164 -12.15 -26.64 -8.29
C ILE A 164 -12.27 -26.52 -9.81
N ALA A 165 -11.44 -25.69 -10.45
CA ALA A 165 -11.45 -25.52 -11.90
C ALA A 165 -10.80 -26.69 -12.65
N ILE A 166 -9.86 -27.41 -12.03
CA ILE A 166 -9.14 -28.54 -12.62
C ILE A 166 -9.84 -29.88 -12.39
N LEU A 167 -10.30 -30.14 -11.15
CA LEU A 167 -11.29 -31.20 -10.89
C LEU A 167 -12.58 -30.88 -11.64
#